data_AF-A0A383EN83-F1
#
_entry.id   AF-A0A383EN83-F1
#
_cell.length_a   1.000
_cell.length_b   1.000
_cell.length_c   1.000
_cell.angle_alpha   90.00
_cell.angle_beta   90.00
_cell.angle_gamma   90.00
#
_symmetry.space_group_name_H-M   'P 1'
#
loop_
_entity.id
_entity.type
_entity.pdbx_description
1 polymer ?
#
loop_
_entity_poly.entity_id
_entity_poly.type
_entity_poly.pdbx_seq_one_letter_code
_entity_poly.pdbx_strand_id
1 'polypeptide(L)' 'MTDWLNTEGRSITRRDALKHLAAAGLATAVGGCGGTDEDGTITLRWWSTQGAPAQRAAYRAQIDLFEAAHPGVRVVF' A
#
# COMPACT_ATOMS: atom_id res chain seq x y z
N MET A 1 49.84 -10.18 -18.14
CA MET A 1 49.34 -11.14 -17.15
C MET A 1 49.14 -10.36 -15.86
N THR A 2 47.96 -9.94 -15.43
CA THR A 2 46.57 -10.30 -15.76
C THR A 2 45.69 -9.08 -15.51
N ASP A 3 44.66 -8.99 -16.32
CA ASP A 3 43.55 -8.03 -16.30
C ASP A 3 42.85 -8.02 -14.93
N TRP A 4 42.89 -6.89 -14.22
CA TRP A 4 42.12 -6.68 -12.99
C TRP A 4 40.85 -5.92 -13.35
N LEU A 5 39.77 -6.67 -13.52
CA LEU A 5 38.35 -6.28 -13.49
C LEU A 5 38.11 -4.83 -13.06
N ASN A 6 38.08 -3.92 -14.03
CA ASN A 6 37.35 -2.66 -13.92
C ASN A 6 35.86 -2.99 -13.90
N THR A 7 35.36 -3.44 -12.75
CA THR A 7 33.93 -3.38 -12.46
C THR A 7 33.65 -1.94 -12.07
N GLU A 8 33.05 -1.18 -12.98
CA GLU A 8 32.58 0.19 -12.81
C GLU A 8 31.69 0.30 -11.57
N GLY A 9 32.33 0.55 -10.43
CA GLY A 9 31.70 0.70 -9.13
C GLY A 9 30.96 2.02 -9.08
N ARG A 10 29.76 2.08 -9.64
CA ARG A 10 28.83 3.18 -9.38
C ARG A 10 28.43 3.10 -7.92
N SER A 11 29.15 3.83 -7.08
CA SER A 11 28.90 3.95 -5.66
C SER A 11 27.46 4.44 -5.46
N ILE A 12 26.59 3.53 -5.00
CA ILE A 12 25.24 3.89 -4.60
C ILE A 12 25.37 4.88 -3.45
N THR A 13 25.08 6.14 -3.72
CA THR A 13 25.21 7.17 -2.70
C THR A 13 24.10 7.00 -1.69
N ARG A 14 24.33 7.41 -0.43
CA ARG A 14 23.27 7.43 0.61
C ARG A 14 22.02 8.17 0.11
N ARG A 15 22.20 9.16 -0.77
CA ARG A 15 21.13 9.93 -1.38
C ARG A 15 20.30 9.11 -2.36
N ASP A 16 20.92 8.23 -3.14
CA ASP A 16 20.21 7.32 -4.04
C ASP A 16 19.47 6.24 -3.27
N ALA A 17 20.08 5.68 -2.22
CA ALA A 17 19.41 4.73 -1.33
C ALA A 17 18.15 5.36 -0.67
N LEU A 18 18.26 6.61 -0.19
CA LEU A 18 17.13 7.33 0.40
C LEU A 18 16.03 7.67 -0.62
N LYS A 19 16.39 7.99 -1.86
CA LYS A 19 15.40 8.20 -2.94
C LYS A 19 14.61 6.93 -3.25
N HIS A 20 15.26 5.78 -3.26
CA HIS A 20 14.60 4.50 -3.48
C HIS A 20 13.70 4.08 -2.30
N LEU A 21 14.13 4.35 -1.06
CA LEU A 21 13.29 4.14 0.14
C LEU A 21 12.08 5.08 0.21
N ALA A 22 12.24 6.36 -0.18
CA ALA A 22 11.14 7.32 -0.21
C ALA A 22 10.07 6.94 -1.25
N ALA A 23 10.47 6.37 -2.39
CA ALA A 23 9.54 5.86 -3.39
C ALA A 23 8.71 4.66 -2.88
N ALA A 24 9.27 3.84 -1.99
CA ALA A 24 8.55 2.74 -1.35
C ALA A 24 7.68 3.19 -0.15
N GLY A 25 8.07 4.25 0.56
CA GLY A 25 7.39 4.72 1.77
C GLY A 25 6.14 5.58 1.53
N LEU A 26 5.94 6.11 0.32
CA LEU A 26 4.75 6.92 0.02
C LEU A 26 3.46 6.08 -0.16
N ALA A 27 3.58 4.77 -0.37
CA ALA A 27 2.42 3.88 -0.49
C ALA A 27 1.85 3.42 0.87
N THR A 28 2.60 3.56 1.97
CA THR A 28 2.18 3.06 3.30
C THR A 28 1.57 4.13 4.20
N ALA A 29 1.52 5.39 3.75
CA ALA A 29 1.10 6.53 4.56
C ALA A 29 -0.38 6.94 4.38
N VAL A 30 -1.18 6.17 3.64
CA VAL A 30 -2.65 6.39 3.59
C VAL A 30 -3.32 5.56 4.67
N GLY A 31 -3.24 6.03 5.92
CA GLY A 31 -4.30 6.04 6.95
C GLY A 31 -5.21 4.82 7.19
N GLY A 32 -4.91 3.62 6.69
CA GLY A 32 -5.63 2.40 7.02
C GLY A 32 -4.75 1.55 7.91
N CYS A 33 -5.24 1.14 9.08
CA CYS A 33 -4.76 -0.10 9.71
C CYS A 33 -5.15 -1.25 8.77
N GLY A 34 -4.37 -1.40 7.70
CA GLY A 34 -4.56 -2.39 6.68
C GLY A 34 -3.58 -3.52 6.92
N GLY A 35 -4.09 -4.68 7.36
CA GLY A 35 -3.29 -5.89 7.43
C GLY A 35 -3.29 -6.56 6.06
N THR A 36 -2.15 -7.13 5.66
CA THR A 36 -2.12 -8.09 4.56
C THR A 36 -2.33 -9.47 5.15
N ASP A 37 -3.38 -10.16 4.71
CA ASP A 37 -3.66 -11.54 5.10
C ASP A 37 -2.63 -12.49 4.47
N GLU A 38 -2.54 -13.72 5.00
CA GLU A 38 -1.60 -14.76 4.53
C GLU A 38 -1.78 -15.08 3.04
N ASP A 39 -2.99 -14.88 2.52
CA ASP A 39 -3.35 -15.06 1.11
C ASP A 39 -3.03 -13.84 0.22
N GLY A 40 -2.40 -12.80 0.76
CA GLY A 40 -2.05 -11.57 0.04
C GLY A 40 -3.20 -10.57 -0.12
N THR A 41 -4.34 -10.80 0.53
CA THR A 41 -5.48 -9.86 0.55
C THR A 41 -5.18 -8.68 1.48
N ILE A 42 -5.41 -7.45 1.02
CA ILE A 42 -5.26 -6.24 1.82
C ILE A 42 -6.61 -5.93 2.49
N THR A 43 -6.68 -6.04 3.82
CA THR A 43 -7.90 -5.76 4.57
C THR A 43 -7.86 -4.37 5.19
N LEU A 44 -8.67 -3.43 4.69
CA LEU A 44 -8.79 -2.05 5.18
C LEU A 44 -9.91 -1.92 6.21
N ARG A 45 -9.61 -1.44 7.41
CA ARG A 45 -10.64 -1.10 8.40
C ARG A 45 -11.14 0.33 8.26
N TRP A 46 -12.41 0.48 7.90
CA TRP A 46 -13.10 1.75 7.83
C TRP A 46 -13.69 2.11 9.21
N TRP A 47 -13.39 3.30 9.72
CA TRP A 47 -14.02 3.86 10.92
C TRP A 47 -14.90 5.06 10.57
N SER A 48 -16.15 5.06 11.06
CA SER A 48 -17.07 6.22 10.92
C SER A 48 -17.80 6.47 12.23
N THR A 49 -17.89 7.74 12.64
CA THR A 49 -18.70 8.18 13.79
C THR A 49 -20.19 8.26 13.43
N GLN A 50 -20.53 8.19 12.14
CA GLN A 50 -21.88 8.28 11.62
C GLN A 50 -22.48 6.88 11.46
N GLY A 51 -23.35 6.48 12.39
CA GLY A 51 -23.98 5.16 12.43
C GLY A 51 -25.41 5.09 11.88
N ALA A 52 -25.95 6.19 11.33
CA ALA A 52 -27.33 6.22 10.83
C ALA A 52 -27.54 5.15 9.74
N PRO A 53 -28.65 4.39 9.75
CA PRO A 53 -28.85 3.26 8.84
C PRO A 53 -28.70 3.61 7.36
N ALA A 54 -29.24 4.75 6.94
CA ALA A 54 -29.14 5.23 5.56
C ALA A 54 -27.68 5.49 5.13
N GLN A 55 -26.85 6.03 6.03
CA GLN A 55 -25.44 6.29 5.75
C GLN A 55 -24.65 4.99 5.63
N ARG A 56 -24.92 3.99 6.49
CA ARG A 56 -24.27 2.67 6.38
C ARG A 56 -24.60 1.97 5.06
N ALA A 57 -25.83 2.13 4.55
CA ALA A 57 -26.21 1.59 3.25
C ALA A 57 -25.44 2.28 2.11
N ALA A 58 -25.28 3.61 2.17
CA ALA A 58 -24.48 4.36 1.22
C ALA A 58 -22.99 3.92 1.24
N TYR A 59 -22.41 3.74 2.43
CA TYR A 59 -21.03 3.26 2.56
C TYR A 59 -20.85 1.85 2.01
N ARG A 60 -21.80 0.93 2.25
CA ARG A 60 -21.75 -0.42 1.67
C ARG A 60 -21.72 -0.38 0.15
N ALA A 61 -22.60 0.40 -0.47
CA ALA A 61 -22.60 0.53 -1.93
C ALA A 61 -21.28 1.09 -2.47
N GLN A 62 -20.66 2.05 -1.77
CA GLN A 62 -19.34 2.58 -2.14
C GLN A 62 -18.22 1.55 -1.96
N ILE A 63 -18.27 0.76 -0.88
CA ILE A 63 -17.33 -0.33 -0.60
C ILE A 63 -17.42 -1.40 -1.68
N ASP A 64 -18.62 -1.83 -2.06
CA ASP A 64 -18.81 -2.87 -3.07
C ASP A 64 -18.22 -2.46 -4.44
N LEU A 65 -18.43 -1.20 -4.84
CA LEU A 65 -17.85 -0.64 -6.06
C LEU A 65 -16.32 -0.58 -5.99
N PHE A 66 -15.77 -0.23 -4.83
CA PHE A 66 -14.34 -0.17 -4.61
C PHE A 66 -13.71 -1.57 -4.66
N GLU A 67 -14.27 -2.57 -3.96
CA GLU A 67 -13.76 -3.94 -3.98
C GLU A 67 -13.82 -4.56 -5.38
N ALA A 68 -14.88 -4.27 -6.14
CA ALA A 68 -15.00 -4.72 -7.53
C ALA A 68 -13.90 -4.12 -8.43
N ALA A 69 -13.51 -2.88 -8.19
CA ALA A 69 -12.43 -2.20 -8.94
C ALA A 69 -11.02 -2.59 -8.47
N HIS A 70 -10.89 -3.15 -7.26
CA HIS A 70 -9.61 -3.49 -6.63
C HIS A 70 -9.59 -4.95 -6.17
N PRO A 71 -9.39 -5.91 -7.10
CA PRO A 71 -9.25 -7.31 -6.76
C PRO A 71 -8.10 -7.51 -5.76
N GLY A 72 -8.38 -8.20 -4.64
CA GLY A 72 -7.42 -8.43 -3.56
C GLY A 72 -7.48 -7.39 -2.44
N VAL A 73 -8.41 -6.45 -2.46
CA VAL A 73 -8.69 -5.56 -1.32
C VAL A 73 -10.05 -5.89 -0.71
N ARG A 74 -10.12 -5.91 0.62
CA ARG A 74 -11.34 -6.09 1.41
C ARG A 74 -11.51 -4.90 2.33
N VAL A 75 -12.71 -4.35 2.47
CA VAL A 75 -13.02 -3.29 3.44
C VAL A 75 -13.93 -3.84 4.53
N VAL A 76 -13.53 -3.63 5.79
CA VAL A 76 -14.33 -4.00 6.97
C VAL A 76 -14.81 -2.74 7.68
N PHE A 77 -16.12 -2.71 7.97
CA PHE A 77 -16.78 -1.62 8.69
C PHE A 77 -16.96 -1.96 10.19
#